data_AF-A0A2D6NCH0-F1
#
_entry.id   AF-A0A2D6NCH0-F1
#
_cell.length_a   1.000
_cell.length_b   1.000
_cell.length_c   1.000
_cell.angle_alpha   90.00
_cell.angle_beta   90.00
_cell.angle_gamma   90.00
#
_symmetry.space_group_name_H-M   'P 1'
#
loop_
_entity.id
_entity.type
_entity.pdbx_description
1 polymer ?
#
loop_
_entity_poly.entity_id
_entity_poly.type
_entity_poly.pdbx_seq_one_letter_code
_entity_poly.pdbx_strand_id
1 'polypeptide(L)'
;NGDYDYFIRCVDAGGNSAEVVTEFTVFVDIVAPAVTRAYRDLDALKIVTNEDAECVYSLNDCNYVFDEGLSLLYSNPEIKESHFAEWKNNAIYHVKCRDEKGNEPSPNECSLVVSAVDII
;
A
#
# COMPACT_ATOMS: atom_id res chain seq x y z
N ASN A 1 -0.45 17.30 -4.10
CA ASN A 1 -0.73 17.38 -5.56
C ASN A 1 -0.66 18.82 -6.00
N GLY A 2 -0.05 19.11 -7.14
CA GLY A 2 0.06 20.48 -7.65
C GLY A 2 0.43 20.50 -9.13
N ASP A 3 -0.01 21.54 -9.82
CA ASP A 3 0.33 21.84 -11.21
C ASP A 3 1.43 22.90 -11.23
N TYR A 4 2.43 22.70 -12.09
CA TYR A 4 3.62 23.54 -12.17
C TYR A 4 3.92 23.93 -13.60
N ASP A 5 4.17 25.22 -13.79
CA ASP A 5 4.66 25.78 -15.05
C ASP A 5 6.17 26.00 -14.95
N TYR A 6 6.93 25.38 -15.84
CA TYR A 6 8.37 25.57 -15.94
C TYR A 6 8.72 26.37 -17.18
N PHE A 7 9.22 27.58 -16.93
CA PHE A 7 9.59 28.55 -17.95
C PHE A 7 11.06 28.34 -18.35
N ILE A 8 11.28 27.93 -19.60
CA ILE A 8 12.59 27.70 -20.18
C ILE A 8 12.90 28.88 -21.11
N ARG A 9 14.01 29.57 -20.84
CA ARG A 9 14.54 30.64 -21.70
C ARG A 9 15.95 30.31 -22.17
N CYS A 10 16.14 30.34 -23.49
CA CYS A 10 17.45 30.21 -24.12
C CYS A 10 17.84 31.54 -24.75
N VAL A 11 19.11 31.93 -24.66
CA VAL A 11 19.67 33.14 -25.29
C VAL A 11 20.89 32.73 -26.11
N ASP A 12 20.95 33.14 -27.38
CA ASP A 12 22.09 32.87 -28.26
C ASP A 12 23.23 33.91 -28.09
N ALA A 13 24.38 33.65 -28.72
CA ALA A 13 25.54 34.55 -28.66
C ALA A 13 25.30 35.91 -29.36
N GLY A 14 24.27 36.01 -30.20
CA GLY A 14 23.82 37.25 -30.84
C GLY A 14 22.81 38.04 -30.01
N GLY A 15 22.36 37.51 -28.87
CA GLY A 15 21.39 38.13 -27.98
C GLY A 15 19.93 37.83 -28.30
N ASN A 16 19.63 36.95 -29.27
CA ASN A 16 18.26 36.51 -29.53
C ASN A 16 17.81 35.57 -28.41
N SER A 17 16.55 35.69 -27.97
CA SER A 17 15.99 34.78 -26.97
C SER A 17 14.79 34.01 -27.49
N ALA A 18 14.69 32.74 -27.07
CA ALA A 18 13.53 31.89 -27.25
C ALA A 18 13.02 31.46 -25.86
N GLU A 19 11.70 31.48 -25.68
CA GLU A 19 11.04 31.12 -24.43
C GLU A 19 10.00 30.05 -24.71
N VAL A 20 9.95 29.02 -23.87
CA VAL A 20 8.92 27.97 -23.90
C VAL A 20 8.48 27.67 -22.48
N VAL A 21 7.20 27.35 -22.32
CA VAL A 21 6.63 26.88 -21.04
C VAL A 21 6.32 25.40 -21.18
N THR A 22 6.71 24.61 -20.19
CA THR A 22 6.24 23.23 -20.05
C THR A 22 5.45 23.12 -18.76
N GLU A 23 4.27 22.53 -18.86
CA GLU A 23 3.38 22.29 -17.73
C GLU A 23 3.54 20.85 -17.27
N PHE A 24 3.57 20.60 -15.96
CA PHE A 24 3.53 19.24 -15.42
C PHE A 24 2.76 19.20 -14.10
N THR A 25 2.08 18.09 -13.87
CA THR A 25 1.35 17.83 -12.63
C THR A 25 2.13 16.85 -11.76
N VAL A 26 2.26 17.14 -10.48
CA VAL A 26 2.83 16.24 -9.47
C VAL A 26 1.71 15.69 -8.61
N PHE A 27 1.57 14.36 -8.60
CA PHE A 27 0.74 13.63 -7.65
C PHE A 27 1.61 13.04 -6.56
N VAL A 28 1.21 13.23 -5.31
CA VAL A 28 1.85 12.67 -4.12
C VAL A 28 0.80 11.84 -3.42
N ASP A 29 1.06 10.54 -3.33
CA ASP A 29 0.28 9.66 -2.48
C ASP A 29 0.85 9.66 -1.07
N ILE A 30 -0.03 9.86 -0.09
CA ILE A 30 0.32 9.89 1.34
C ILE A 30 -0.60 8.99 2.16
N VAL A 31 -1.46 8.20 1.50
CA VAL A 31 -2.49 7.40 2.16
C VAL A 31 -2.07 5.94 2.11
N ALA A 32 -2.16 5.24 3.24
CA ALA A 32 -1.88 3.82 3.28
C ALA A 32 -3.02 3.02 2.61
N PRO A 33 -2.72 1.84 2.02
CA PRO A 33 -3.72 0.97 1.44
C PRO A 33 -4.84 0.61 2.41
N ALA A 34 -6.08 0.78 1.96
CA ALA A 34 -7.27 0.38 2.69
C ALA A 34 -7.63 -1.08 2.38
N VAL A 35 -7.90 -1.86 3.43
CA VAL A 35 -8.45 -3.21 3.28
C VAL A 35 -9.93 -3.13 2.98
N THR A 36 -10.34 -3.60 1.80
CA THR A 36 -11.74 -3.57 1.34
C THR A 36 -12.51 -4.84 1.69
N ARG A 37 -11.81 -5.99 1.81
CA ARG A 37 -12.42 -7.29 2.14
C ARG A 37 -11.44 -8.16 2.92
N ALA A 38 -11.96 -8.94 3.87
CA ALA A 38 -11.25 -10.04 4.51
C ALA A 38 -12.21 -11.21 4.72
N TYR A 39 -11.83 -12.39 4.23
CA TYR A 39 -12.69 -13.59 4.29
C TYR A 39 -11.87 -14.87 4.20
N ARG A 40 -12.48 -15.98 4.62
CA ARG A 40 -11.93 -17.31 4.43
C ARG A 40 -12.12 -17.74 2.97
N ASP A 41 -11.04 -18.10 2.30
CA ASP A 41 -11.03 -18.70 0.96
C ASP A 41 -10.41 -20.09 1.08
N LEU A 42 -11.26 -21.13 1.08
CA LEU A 42 -10.88 -22.51 1.44
C LEU A 42 -10.21 -22.58 2.84
N ASP A 43 -8.91 -22.85 2.90
CA ASP A 43 -8.11 -22.94 4.13
C ASP A 43 -7.12 -21.78 4.28
N ALA A 44 -7.37 -20.66 3.59
CA ALA A 44 -6.58 -19.44 3.69
C ALA A 44 -7.43 -18.27 4.16
N LEU A 45 -6.81 -17.38 4.94
CA LEU A 45 -7.29 -16.02 5.10
C LEU A 45 -6.93 -15.24 3.85
N LYS A 46 -7.94 -14.70 3.16
CA LYS A 46 -7.76 -13.81 2.03
C LYS A 46 -8.10 -12.37 2.41
N ILE A 47 -7.20 -11.45 2.06
CA ILE A 47 -7.33 -10.01 2.27
C ILE A 47 -7.25 -9.32 0.91
N VAL A 48 -8.12 -8.34 0.68
CA VAL A 48 -8.15 -7.54 -0.55
C VAL A 48 -7.99 -6.06 -0.22
N THR A 49 -7.03 -5.39 -0.84
CA THR A 49 -6.80 -3.94 -0.73
C THR A 49 -7.47 -3.18 -1.87
N ASN A 50 -7.54 -1.84 -1.77
CA ASN A 50 -8.06 -0.96 -2.82
C ASN A 50 -7.00 -0.55 -3.87
N GLU A 51 -5.75 -0.94 -3.65
CA GLU A 51 -4.60 -0.68 -4.51
C GLU A 51 -3.51 -1.73 -4.27
N ASP A 52 -2.49 -1.75 -5.14
CA ASP A 52 -1.34 -2.63 -5.00
C ASP A 52 -0.58 -2.37 -3.70
N ALA A 53 -0.43 -3.41 -2.88
CA ALA A 53 0.19 -3.30 -1.57
C ALA A 53 1.11 -4.49 -1.28
N GLU A 54 1.96 -4.35 -0.27
CA GLU A 54 2.53 -5.45 0.50
C GLU A 54 1.84 -5.48 1.86
N CYS A 55 1.40 -6.66 2.31
CA CYS A 55 0.77 -6.78 3.62
C CYS A 55 1.50 -7.81 4.49
N VAL A 56 1.62 -7.49 5.77
CA VAL A 56 2.21 -8.32 6.81
C VAL A 56 1.26 -8.43 7.99
N TYR A 57 1.39 -9.49 8.80
CA TYR A 57 0.58 -9.68 9.98
C TYR A 57 1.37 -10.13 11.22
N SER A 58 0.78 -9.87 12.37
CA SER A 58 1.15 -10.42 13.68
C SER A 58 -0.06 -11.14 14.29
N LEU A 59 0.20 -12.13 15.15
CA LEU A 59 -0.83 -12.82 15.93
C LEU A 59 -0.93 -12.29 17.38
N ASN A 60 -0.11 -11.29 17.73
CA ASN A 60 -0.06 -10.74 19.10
C ASN A 60 -0.87 -9.46 19.21
N ASP A 61 -0.45 -8.40 18.50
CA ASP A 61 -1.06 -7.08 18.49
C ASP A 61 -0.59 -6.27 17.27
N CYS A 62 -0.99 -4.99 17.18
CA CYS A 62 -0.59 -4.05 16.12
C CYS A 62 0.77 -3.37 16.34
N ASN A 63 1.38 -3.52 17.53
CA ASN A 63 2.64 -2.90 17.89
C ASN A 63 3.82 -3.79 17.46
N TYR A 64 4.02 -3.87 16.15
CA TYR A 64 5.16 -4.54 15.54
C TYR A 64 5.69 -3.73 14.37
N VAL A 65 6.99 -3.86 14.10
CA VAL A 65 7.64 -3.25 12.93
C VAL A 65 7.19 -3.99 11.69
N PHE A 66 6.82 -3.26 10.63
CA PHE A 66 6.30 -3.86 9.40
C PHE A 66 7.22 -4.96 8.86
N ASP A 67 8.53 -4.68 8.77
CA ASP A 67 9.52 -5.61 8.20
C ASP A 67 9.78 -6.85 9.06
N GLU A 68 9.29 -6.89 10.31
CA GLU A 68 9.34 -8.05 11.20
C GLU A 68 8.05 -8.88 11.18
N GLY A 69 6.99 -8.37 10.53
CA GLY A 69 5.71 -9.06 10.41
C GLY A 69 5.79 -10.28 9.49
N LEU A 70 4.86 -11.22 9.67
CA LEU A 70 4.72 -12.37 8.79
C LEU A 70 4.07 -11.93 7.48
N SER A 71 4.72 -12.18 6.34
CA SER A 71 4.20 -11.77 5.04
C SER A 71 2.87 -12.47 4.71
N LEU A 72 1.91 -11.71 4.18
CA LEU A 72 0.83 -12.27 3.38
C LEU A 72 1.29 -12.41 1.93
N LEU A 73 1.07 -13.58 1.35
CA LEU A 73 1.57 -13.94 0.03
C LEU A 73 0.56 -13.57 -1.06
N TYR A 74 1.04 -13.38 -2.28
CA TYR A 74 0.19 -13.25 -3.47
C TYR A 74 -0.06 -14.63 -4.09
N SER A 75 -1.27 -14.88 -4.59
CA SER A 75 -1.49 -16.05 -5.47
C SER A 75 -0.92 -15.83 -6.88
N ASN A 76 -0.86 -14.58 -7.33
CA ASN A 76 -0.23 -14.17 -8.57
C ASN A 76 0.60 -12.90 -8.30
N PRO A 77 1.93 -12.89 -8.53
CA PRO A 77 2.77 -11.71 -8.33
C PRO A 77 2.38 -10.49 -9.17
N GLU A 78 1.62 -10.67 -10.25
CA GLU A 78 1.07 -9.59 -11.07
C GLU A 78 -0.20 -8.96 -10.47
N ILE A 79 -0.78 -9.56 -9.41
CA ILE A 79 -1.99 -9.08 -8.73
C ILE A 79 -1.62 -8.82 -7.26
N LYS A 80 -1.24 -7.58 -6.95
CA LYS A 80 -0.82 -7.18 -5.60
C LYS A 80 -1.94 -6.61 -4.73
N GLU A 81 -3.18 -6.70 -5.18
CA GLU A 81 -4.37 -6.34 -4.39
C GLU A 81 -4.92 -7.50 -3.55
N SER A 82 -4.45 -8.74 -3.78
CA SER A 82 -4.99 -9.95 -3.16
C SER A 82 -3.91 -10.72 -2.40
N HIS A 83 -4.08 -10.78 -1.08
CA HIS A 83 -3.09 -11.31 -0.14
C HIS A 83 -3.64 -12.50 0.64
N PHE A 84 -2.77 -13.43 0.96
CA PHE A 84 -3.13 -14.71 1.56
C PHE A 84 -2.24 -15.03 2.76
N ALA A 85 -2.87 -15.52 3.83
CA ALA A 85 -2.20 -16.18 4.93
C ALA A 85 -2.86 -17.53 5.20
N GLU A 86 -2.15 -18.44 5.84
CA GLU A 86 -2.75 -19.66 6.39
C GLU A 86 -3.92 -19.30 7.32
N TRP A 87 -5.06 -19.99 7.19
CA TRP A 87 -6.16 -19.87 8.13
C TRP A 87 -5.86 -20.63 9.42
N LYS A 88 -5.76 -19.92 10.54
CA LYS A 88 -5.53 -20.47 11.88
C LYS A 88 -6.79 -20.27 12.71
N ASN A 89 -7.40 -21.37 13.09
CA ASN A 89 -8.66 -21.36 13.84
C ASN A 89 -8.50 -20.59 15.16
N ASN A 90 -9.46 -19.70 15.43
CA ASN A 90 -9.52 -18.81 16.58
C ASN A 90 -8.34 -17.83 16.72
N ALA A 91 -7.54 -17.64 15.66
CA ALA A 91 -6.49 -16.62 15.66
C ALA A 91 -7.07 -15.23 15.39
N ILE A 92 -6.40 -14.22 15.93
CA ILE A 92 -6.63 -12.81 15.59
C ILE A 92 -5.42 -12.34 14.79
N TYR A 93 -5.68 -11.85 13.59
CA TYR A 93 -4.66 -11.32 12.68
C TYR A 93 -4.66 -9.81 12.79
N HIS A 94 -3.53 -9.27 13.20
CA HIS A 94 -3.23 -7.85 13.23
C HIS A 94 -2.46 -7.54 11.96
N VAL A 95 -3.09 -6.88 10.99
CA VAL A 95 -2.57 -6.74 9.61
C VAL A 95 -2.17 -5.30 9.34
N LYS A 96 -0.99 -5.11 8.75
CA LYS A 96 -0.51 -3.84 8.20
C LYS A 96 -0.26 -4.01 6.71
N CYS A 97 -0.67 -3.03 5.93
CA CYS A 97 -0.42 -2.96 4.50
C CYS A 97 0.34 -1.68 4.15
N ARG A 98 1.27 -1.79 3.22
CA ARG A 98 2.15 -0.73 2.75
C ARG A 98 2.12 -0.68 1.23
N ASP A 99 1.94 0.50 0.65
CA ASP A 99 2.00 0.66 -0.81
C ASP A 99 3.45 0.74 -1.31
N GLU A 100 3.64 0.88 -2.63
CA GLU A 100 4.97 1.07 -3.22
C GLU A 100 5.63 2.42 -2.89
N LYS A 101 4.90 3.37 -2.31
CA LYS A 101 5.41 4.68 -1.87
C LYS A 101 5.84 4.66 -0.40
N GLY A 102 5.60 3.58 0.31
CA GLY A 102 5.94 3.42 1.72
C GLY A 102 4.86 3.91 2.68
N ASN A 103 3.66 4.21 2.19
CA ASN A 103 2.54 4.61 3.04
C ASN A 103 2.00 3.39 3.77
N GLU A 104 2.10 3.40 5.10
CA GLU A 104 1.64 2.35 6.01
C GLU A 104 0.93 2.98 7.23
N PRO A 105 0.15 2.20 8.01
CA PRO A 105 -0.45 2.69 9.25
C PRO A 105 0.60 3.14 10.27
N SER A 106 0.18 3.92 11.27
CA SER A 106 1.03 4.30 12.40
C SER A 106 1.65 3.06 13.09
N PRO A 107 2.79 3.18 13.79
CA PRO A 107 3.48 2.03 14.39
C PRO A 107 2.62 1.15 15.33
N ASN A 108 1.62 1.72 16.00
CA ASN A 108 0.72 1.01 16.91
C ASN A 108 -0.68 0.74 16.32
N GLU A 109 -0.86 0.99 15.02
CA GLU A 109 -2.14 0.85 14.32
C GLU A 109 -2.03 -0.25 13.25
N CYS A 110 -3.15 -0.91 12.99
CA CYS A 110 -3.28 -1.89 11.91
C CYS A 110 -4.17 -1.33 10.82
N SER A 111 -3.93 -1.76 9.57
CA SER A 111 -4.88 -1.58 8.48
C SER A 111 -6.18 -2.35 8.73
N LEU A 112 -6.07 -3.53 9.36
CA LEU A 112 -7.19 -4.38 9.74
C LEU A 112 -6.83 -5.24 10.95
N VAL A 113 -7.79 -5.47 11.84
CA VAL A 113 -7.74 -6.57 12.82
C VAL A 113 -8.90 -7.51 12.52
N VAL A 114 -8.61 -8.79 12.25
CA VAL A 114 -9.61 -9.78 11.86
C VAL A 114 -9.47 -11.07 12.65
N SER A 115 -10.60 -11.61 13.11
CA SER A 115 -10.64 -12.88 13.83
C SER A 115 -11.07 -14.01 12.90
N ALA A 116 -10.28 -15.09 12.88
CA ALA A 116 -10.55 -16.31 12.15
C ALA A 116 -11.43 -17.24 13.01
N VAL A 117 -12.74 -17.00 13.00
CA VAL A 117 -13.71 -17.79 13.76
C VAL A 117 -14.16 -19.01 12.94
N ASP A 118 -14.13 -20.19 13.55
CA ASP A 118 -14.83 -21.35 13.00
C ASP A 118 -16.31 -21.27 13.37
N ILE A 119 -17.17 -21.24 12.36
CA ILE A 119 -18.61 -21.34 12.55
C ILE A 119 -18.93 -22.84 12.55
N ILE A 120 -19.03 -23.41 13.75
CA ILE A 120 -19.45 -24.80 14.00
C ILE A 120 -20.96 -24.91 13.80
#